data_AF-A0AAD3DPC5-F1
#
_entry.id   AF-A0AAD3DPC5-F1
#
_cell.length_a   1.000
_cell.length_b   1.000
_cell.length_c   1.000
_cell.angle_alpha   90.00
_cell.angle_beta   90.00
_cell.angle_gamma   90.00
#
_symmetry.space_group_name_H-M   'P 1'
#
loop_
_entity.id
_entity.type
_entity.pdbx_description
1 polymer ?
#
loop_
_entity_poly.entity_id
_entity_poly.type
_entity_poly.pdbx_seq_one_letter_code
_entity_poly.pdbx_strand_id
1 'polypeptide(L)'
;MQALSARAPRVAAKAVSRSGARAPMRVVCKATTAREQITKKIAMLSTLPITLAASPAFALVDERMNGDGVGLPFGVNEPALGWALAGVFGVMWAVWFNGQRDLGDFEDNDSGLKL
;
A
#
# COMPACT_ATOMS: atom_id res chain seq x y z
N MET A 1 22.99 28.27 97.91
CA MET A 1 21.89 27.29 97.71
C MET A 1 21.78 27.08 96.20
N GLN A 2 22.46 26.07 95.64
CA GLN A 2 21.88 24.85 95.02
C GLN A 2 20.61 25.14 94.18
N ALA A 3 20.38 24.64 92.98
CA ALA A 3 21.09 23.93 91.90
C ALA A 3 20.07 23.87 90.73
N LEU A 4 20.49 23.44 89.54
CA LEU A 4 19.73 22.65 88.53
C LEU A 4 19.89 23.20 87.10
N SER A 5 20.85 22.57 86.42
CA SER A 5 20.87 22.39 84.97
C SER A 5 19.73 21.47 84.55
N ALA A 6 18.93 21.87 83.55
CA ALA A 6 17.91 21.02 82.95
C ALA A 6 18.08 21.01 81.42
N ARG A 7 18.40 19.82 80.89
CA ARG A 7 18.55 19.49 79.48
C ARG A 7 17.16 19.16 78.90
N ALA A 8 16.68 19.96 77.94
CA ALA A 8 15.41 19.71 77.27
C ALA A 8 15.55 18.63 76.16
N PRO A 9 14.52 17.79 75.94
CA PRO A 9 14.56 16.72 74.93
C PRO A 9 14.29 17.27 73.52
N ARG A 10 14.95 16.68 72.51
CA ARG A 10 14.67 16.93 71.10
C ARG A 10 13.46 16.11 70.67
N VAL A 11 12.39 16.78 70.23
CA VAL A 11 11.23 16.14 69.60
C VAL A 11 11.43 16.15 68.09
N ALA A 12 11.40 14.97 67.47
CA ALA A 12 11.52 14.77 66.04
C ALA A 12 10.24 15.25 65.31
N ALA A 13 10.40 16.12 64.32
CA ALA A 13 9.30 16.54 63.45
C ALA A 13 9.00 15.45 62.41
N LYS A 14 7.73 15.05 62.31
CA LYS A 14 7.22 14.10 61.32
C LYS A 14 7.02 14.82 59.98
N ALA A 15 7.57 14.29 58.89
CA ALA A 15 7.44 14.89 57.55
C ALA A 15 5.99 14.79 57.04
N VAL A 16 5.44 15.93 56.62
CA VAL A 16 4.14 16.03 55.94
C VAL A 16 4.32 15.57 54.49
N SER A 17 3.65 14.47 54.12
CA SER A 17 3.52 14.04 52.73
C SER A 17 2.53 14.97 52.01
N ARG A 18 3.01 15.76 51.04
CA ARG A 18 2.14 16.57 50.18
C ARG A 18 1.50 15.65 49.14
N SER A 19 0.21 15.33 49.32
CA SER A 19 -0.59 14.80 48.22
C SER A 19 -0.86 15.94 47.22
N GLY A 20 -0.62 15.70 45.93
CA GLY A 20 -0.81 16.74 44.92
C GLY A 20 -0.25 16.41 43.55
N ALA A 21 -0.53 15.22 43.01
CA ALA A 21 -0.33 14.96 41.59
C ALA A 21 -1.50 15.57 40.81
N ARG A 22 -1.35 16.81 40.32
CA ARG A 22 -2.24 17.34 39.29
C ARG A 22 -1.84 16.71 37.96
N ALA A 23 -2.73 15.92 37.37
CA ALA A 23 -2.53 15.39 36.02
C ALA A 23 -2.45 16.56 35.01
N PRO A 24 -1.55 16.52 34.00
CA PRO A 24 -1.50 17.56 33.00
C PRO A 24 -2.74 17.47 32.08
N MET A 25 -3.46 18.58 31.96
CA MET A 25 -4.54 18.72 30.99
C MET A 25 -3.97 18.56 29.57
N ARG A 26 -4.35 17.49 28.87
CA ARG A 26 -3.93 17.23 27.49
C ARG A 26 -4.94 17.86 26.54
N VAL A 27 -4.57 18.98 25.91
CA VAL A 27 -5.36 19.57 24.82
C VAL A 27 -4.95 18.89 23.52
N VAL A 28 -5.90 18.21 22.87
CA VAL A 28 -5.69 17.58 21.56
C VAL A 28 -6.28 18.49 20.48
N CYS A 29 -5.43 18.95 19.56
CA CYS A 29 -5.85 19.75 18.42
C CYS A 29 -6.53 18.83 17.38
N LYS A 30 -7.85 18.94 17.19
CA LYS A 30 -8.59 18.12 16.21
C LYS A 30 -8.21 18.40 14.73
N ALA A 31 -7.45 19.46 14.47
CA ALA A 31 -6.98 19.78 13.12
C ALA A 31 -5.87 18.83 12.62
N THR A 32 -5.11 18.19 13.52
CA THR A 32 -4.03 17.27 13.14
C THR A 32 -4.56 15.91 12.68
N THR A 33 -5.65 15.42 13.27
CA THR A 33 -6.27 14.15 12.85
C THR A 33 -6.94 14.26 11.47
N ALA A 34 -7.54 15.41 11.14
CA ALA A 34 -8.06 15.68 9.80
C ALA A 34 -6.92 15.74 8.76
N ARG A 35 -5.78 16.35 9.11
CA ARG A 35 -4.59 16.37 8.25
C ARG A 35 -3.97 14.98 8.07
N GLU A 36 -3.85 14.15 9.11
CA GLU A 36 -3.32 12.78 8.97
C GLU A 36 -4.16 11.90 8.05
N GLN A 37 -5.49 12.03 8.06
CA GLN A 37 -6.37 11.28 7.15
C GLN A 37 -6.17 11.72 5.69
N ILE A 38 -5.95 13.02 5.46
CA ILE A 38 -5.66 13.55 4.13
C ILE A 38 -4.25 13.13 3.68
N THR A 39 -3.25 13.19 4.56
CA THR A 39 -1.88 12.77 4.25
C THR A 39 -1.78 11.27 4.03
N LYS A 40 -2.50 10.42 4.78
CA LYS A 40 -2.56 8.96 4.54
C LYS A 40 -3.26 8.62 3.23
N LYS A 41 -4.32 9.37 2.86
CA LYS A 41 -5.02 9.19 1.58
C LYS A 41 -4.22 9.69 0.38
N ILE A 42 -3.38 10.71 0.56
CA ILE A 42 -2.49 11.23 -0.51
C ILE A 42 -1.19 10.42 -0.61
N ALA A 43 -0.69 9.85 0.49
CA ALA A 43 0.49 8.99 0.50
C ALA A 43 0.26 7.63 -0.21
N MET A 44 -1.00 7.18 -0.32
CA MET A 44 -1.35 5.99 -1.12
C MET A 44 -1.40 6.27 -2.63
N LEU A 45 -1.37 7.54 -3.06
CA LEU A 45 -1.53 7.92 -4.47
C LEU A 45 -0.29 8.60 -5.09
N SER A 46 0.81 8.77 -4.36
CA SER A 46 1.94 9.60 -4.80
C SER A 46 3.34 8.99 -4.67
N THR A 47 3.46 7.71 -4.30
CA THR A 47 4.77 7.07 -3.98
C THR A 47 5.33 6.12 -5.04
N LEU A 48 4.99 6.26 -6.33
CA LEU A 48 5.49 5.34 -7.37
C LEU A 48 5.91 6.01 -8.70
N PRO A 49 6.85 6.98 -8.70
CA PRO A 49 7.82 6.89 -9.79
C PRO A 49 9.29 7.15 -9.41
N ILE A 50 9.64 7.37 -8.14
CA ILE A 50 11.01 7.80 -7.78
C ILE A 50 11.94 6.65 -7.36
N THR A 51 11.42 5.44 -7.10
CA THR A 51 12.26 4.27 -6.77
C THR A 51 12.69 3.42 -7.97
N LEU A 52 12.29 3.76 -9.20
CA LEU A 52 12.76 3.07 -10.41
C LEU A 52 14.14 3.55 -10.89
N ALA A 53 14.78 4.51 -10.20
CA ALA A 53 16.18 4.86 -10.42
C ALA A 53 17.16 3.81 -9.83
N ALA A 54 16.77 2.53 -9.81
CA ALA A 54 17.69 1.43 -9.58
C ALA A 54 18.63 1.37 -10.78
N SER A 55 19.78 2.04 -10.67
CA SER A 55 20.83 1.99 -11.67
C SER A 55 21.17 0.53 -11.94
N PRO A 56 21.15 0.07 -13.21
CA PRO A 56 21.54 -1.28 -13.53
C PRO A 56 23.00 -1.45 -13.12
N ALA A 57 23.28 -2.46 -12.30
CA ALA A 57 24.64 -2.83 -11.96
C ALA A 57 25.33 -3.29 -13.26
N PHE A 58 26.14 -2.40 -13.85
CA PHE A 58 27.01 -2.66 -15.01
C PHE A 58 28.04 -3.73 -14.67
N ALA A 59 27.63 -4.99 -14.74
CA ALA A 59 28.48 -6.17 -14.66
C ALA A 59 28.10 -7.24 -15.70
N LEU A 60 27.11 -6.95 -16.57
CA LEU A 60 26.72 -7.81 -17.69
C LEU A 60 27.21 -7.15 -18.99
N VAL A 61 27.90 -7.93 -19.83
CA VAL A 61 28.47 -7.48 -21.12
C VAL A 61 27.37 -6.99 -22.07
N ASP A 62 26.14 -7.45 -21.90
CA ASP A 62 24.95 -7.03 -22.64
C ASP A 62 23.72 -6.91 -21.72
N GLU A 63 22.83 -5.98 -22.04
CA GLU A 63 21.47 -5.92 -21.49
C GLU A 63 20.62 -6.96 -22.20
N ARG A 64 20.11 -7.95 -21.47
CA ARG A 64 19.25 -9.01 -22.01
C ARG A 64 17.87 -8.94 -21.36
N MET A 65 16.84 -9.33 -22.10
CA MET A 65 15.45 -9.20 -21.65
C MET A 65 15.05 -10.17 -20.53
N ASN A 66 15.90 -11.16 -20.21
CA ASN A 66 15.81 -12.04 -19.04
C ASN A 66 14.44 -12.71 -18.80
N GLY A 67 13.70 -13.03 -19.86
CA GLY A 67 12.39 -13.70 -19.78
C GLY A 67 12.43 -15.23 -19.70
N ASP A 68 13.61 -15.84 -19.72
CA ASP A 68 13.80 -17.29 -19.69
C ASP A 68 13.58 -17.86 -18.27
N GLY A 69 12.79 -18.94 -18.16
CA GLY A 69 12.56 -19.63 -16.89
C GLY A 69 11.69 -18.89 -15.86
N VAL A 70 11.27 -17.65 -16.12
CA VAL A 70 10.44 -16.84 -15.21
C VAL A 70 8.95 -17.24 -15.26
N GLY A 71 8.54 -17.99 -16.29
CA GLY A 71 7.19 -18.56 -16.38
C GLY A 71 6.08 -17.52 -16.61
N LEU A 72 6.37 -16.46 -17.37
CA LEU A 72 5.41 -15.38 -17.60
C LEU A 72 4.20 -15.87 -18.40
N PRO A 73 2.98 -15.44 -18.02
CA PRO A 73 1.77 -15.81 -18.73
C PRO A 73 1.85 -15.32 -20.18
N PHE A 74 1.66 -16.23 -21.13
CA PHE A 74 1.79 -15.98 -22.57
C PHE A 74 3.13 -15.38 -23.01
N GLY A 75 4.17 -15.42 -22.16
CA GLY A 75 5.46 -14.78 -22.43
C GLY A 75 5.43 -13.24 -22.42
N VAL A 76 4.40 -12.63 -21.83
CA VAL A 76 4.22 -11.17 -21.80
C VAL A 76 5.06 -10.55 -20.68
N ASN A 77 6.22 -10.02 -21.02
CA ASN A 77 7.15 -9.31 -20.13
C ASN A 77 6.83 -7.82 -19.96
N GLU A 78 6.14 -7.22 -20.94
CA GLU A 78 5.75 -5.82 -20.94
C GLU A 78 4.30 -5.63 -21.39
N PRO A 79 3.60 -4.59 -20.89
CA PRO A 79 2.16 -4.42 -21.15
C PRO A 79 1.84 -4.23 -22.62
N ALA A 80 2.75 -3.65 -23.41
CA ALA A 80 2.57 -3.48 -24.86
C ALA A 80 2.38 -4.81 -25.58
N LEU A 81 3.07 -5.88 -25.14
CA LEU A 81 2.95 -7.21 -25.75
C LEU A 81 1.58 -7.84 -25.47
N GLY A 82 1.02 -7.61 -24.28
CA GLY A 82 -0.35 -8.00 -23.96
C GLY A 82 -1.39 -7.29 -24.84
N TRP A 83 -1.18 -6.00 -25.11
CA TRP A 83 -2.02 -5.25 -26.05
C TRP A 83 -1.86 -5.70 -27.49
N ALA A 84 -0.67 -6.15 -27.90
CA ALA A 84 -0.48 -6.74 -29.21
C ALA A 84 -1.28 -8.05 -29.35
N LEU A 85 -1.27 -8.93 -28.33
CA LEU A 85 -2.07 -10.16 -28.32
C LEU A 85 -3.57 -9.85 -28.38
N ALA A 86 -4.07 -8.99 -27.49
CA ALA A 86 -5.47 -8.61 -27.44
C ALA A 86 -5.92 -7.85 -28.70
N GLY A 87 -5.04 -7.00 -29.25
CA GLY A 87 -5.30 -6.20 -30.44
C GLY A 87 -5.42 -7.06 -31.69
N VAL A 88 -4.46 -7.94 -31.95
CA VAL A 88 -4.51 -8.82 -33.13
C VAL A 88 -5.69 -9.78 -33.05
N PHE A 89 -5.89 -10.43 -31.91
CA PHE A 89 -7.04 -11.31 -31.70
C PHE A 89 -8.36 -10.54 -31.85
N GLY A 90 -8.47 -9.39 -31.20
CA GLY A 90 -9.66 -8.56 -31.22
C GLY A 90 -10.00 -8.01 -32.61
N VAL A 91 -9.00 -7.60 -33.40
CA VAL A 91 -9.21 -7.14 -34.78
C VAL A 91 -9.70 -8.28 -35.65
N MET A 92 -9.07 -9.45 -35.58
CA MET A 92 -9.49 -10.62 -36.37
C MET A 92 -10.90 -11.09 -35.97
N TRP A 93 -11.18 -11.11 -34.67
CA TRP A 93 -12.51 -11.39 -34.14
C TRP A 93 -13.54 -10.37 -34.61
N ALA A 94 -13.22 -9.06 -34.60
CA ALA A 94 -14.14 -8.03 -35.04
C ALA A 94 -14.47 -8.15 -36.54
N VAL A 95 -13.48 -8.47 -37.38
CA VAL A 95 -13.71 -8.72 -38.81
C VAL A 95 -14.62 -9.93 -38.99
N TRP A 96 -14.34 -11.03 -38.28
CA TRP A 96 -15.18 -12.22 -38.31
C TRP A 96 -16.60 -11.96 -37.81
N PHE A 97 -16.75 -11.24 -36.69
CA PHE A 97 -18.03 -10.92 -36.06
C PHE A 97 -18.90 -10.05 -36.97
N ASN A 98 -18.31 -9.04 -37.63
CA ASN A 98 -19.04 -8.26 -38.64
C ASN A 98 -19.44 -9.10 -39.87
N GLY A 99 -18.62 -10.10 -40.22
CA GLY A 99 -18.91 -11.06 -41.29
C GLY A 99 -19.93 -12.14 -40.90
N GLN A 100 -20.28 -12.30 -39.62
CA GLN A 100 -21.23 -13.35 -39.18
C GLN A 100 -22.61 -13.22 -39.80
N ARG A 101 -23.03 -12.03 -40.21
CA ARG A 101 -24.30 -11.82 -40.90
C ARG A 101 -24.46 -12.67 -42.17
N ASP A 102 -23.34 -13.03 -42.81
CA ASP A 102 -23.32 -13.78 -44.07
C ASP A 102 -23.11 -15.29 -43.85
N LEU A 103 -22.94 -15.73 -42.60
CA LEU A 103 -22.63 -17.11 -42.22
C LEU A 103 -23.86 -17.99 -41.90
N GLY A 104 -25.07 -17.41 -41.95
CA GLY A 104 -26.32 -18.08 -41.58
C GLY A 104 -26.69 -17.85 -40.11
N ASP A 105 -27.99 -17.68 -39.86
CA ASP A 105 -28.53 -17.47 -38.51
C ASP A 105 -28.99 -18.80 -37.92
N PHE A 106 -28.20 -19.33 -36.99
CA PHE A 106 -28.39 -20.66 -36.39
C PHE A 106 -28.95 -20.54 -34.97
N GLU A 107 -30.01 -19.75 -34.78
CA GLU A 107 -30.64 -19.52 -33.48
C GLU A 107 -31.47 -20.72 -32.99
N ASP A 108 -32.03 -21.51 -33.91
CA ASP A 108 -32.81 -22.70 -33.54
C ASP A 108 -31.93 -23.82 -32.95
N ASN A 109 -32.48 -24.55 -31.97
CA ASN A 109 -31.78 -25.63 -31.28
C ASN A 109 -31.33 -26.78 -32.21
N ASP A 110 -31.92 -26.90 -33.40
CA ASP A 110 -31.66 -27.97 -34.38
C ASP A 110 -30.84 -27.52 -35.60
N SER A 111 -30.25 -26.31 -35.54
CA SER A 111 -29.55 -25.63 -36.63
C SER A 111 -28.09 -26.07 -36.83
N GLY A 112 -27.54 -26.89 -35.94
CA GLY A 112 -26.19 -27.44 -36.07
C GLY A 112 -26.09 -28.53 -37.15
N LEU A 113 -24.86 -28.84 -37.57
CA LEU A 113 -24.61 -29.96 -38.48
C LEU A 113 -24.90 -31.29 -37.76
N LYS A 114 -25.94 -32.00 -38.19
CA LYS A 114 -26.41 -33.27 -37.63
C LYS A 114 -26.28 -34.44 -38.62
N LEU A 115 -26.27 -35.65 -38.05
CA LEU A 115 -26.15 -36.91 -38.79
C LEU A 115 -27.49 -37.33 -39.42
#